data_AF-A0A949CPE9-F1
#
_entry.id   AF-A0A949CPE9-F1
#
_cell.length_a   1.000
_cell.length_b   1.000
_cell.length_c   1.000
_cell.angle_alpha   90.00
_cell.angle_beta   90.00
_cell.angle_gamma   90.00
#
_symmetry.space_group_name_H-M   'P 1'
#
loop_
_entity.id
_entity.type
_entity.pdbx_description
1 polymer ?
#
loop_
_entity_poly.entity_id
_entity_poly.type
_entity_poly.pdbx_seq_one_letter_code
_entity_poly.pdbx_strand_id
1 'polypeptide(L)' 'MPTPKVDMVNHPPHYVNSKKKVETIDKIEDAVQFAPDAVLGGLQWQIIKYIDRMWDKEDPKKDAMKAKWYLDRLIDKLS' A
#
# COMPACT_ATOMS: atom_id res chain seq x y z
N MET A 1 -9.73 2.19 -34.66
CA MET A 1 -8.76 1.49 -33.80
C MET A 1 -9.48 1.06 -32.54
N PRO A 2 -9.37 -0.19 -32.06
CA PRO A 2 -10.03 -0.59 -30.82
C PRO A 2 -9.29 0.06 -29.64
N THR A 3 -10.04 0.74 -28.78
CA THR A 3 -9.56 1.35 -27.55
C THR A 3 -9.03 0.26 -26.60
N PRO A 4 -7.89 0.45 -25.91
CA PRO A 4 -7.42 -0.49 -24.91
C PRO A 4 -8.48 -0.61 -23.82
N LYS A 5 -8.99 -1.82 -23.60
CA LYS A 5 -9.91 -2.13 -22.51
C LYS A 5 -9.12 -1.97 -21.22
N VAL A 6 -9.32 -0.84 -20.54
CA VAL A 6 -8.78 -0.62 -19.21
C VAL A 6 -9.35 -1.69 -18.29
N ASP A 7 -8.51 -2.61 -17.86
CA ASP A 7 -8.88 -3.61 -16.86
C ASP A 7 -8.91 -2.93 -15.50
N MET A 8 -10.09 -2.47 -15.11
CA MET A 8 -10.31 -1.82 -13.82
C MET A 8 -10.08 -2.75 -12.62
N VAL A 9 -10.01 -4.07 -12.85
CA VAL A 9 -9.89 -5.08 -11.79
C VAL A 9 -8.42 -5.45 -11.57
N ASN A 10 -7.68 -5.75 -12.64
CA ASN A 10 -6.28 -6.17 -12.54
C ASN A 10 -5.30 -4.99 -12.67
N HIS A 11 -5.67 -3.91 -13.37
CA HIS A 11 -4.81 -2.74 -13.62
C HIS A 11 -5.60 -1.42 -13.60
N PRO A 12 -6.31 -1.07 -12.51
CA PRO A 12 -7.02 0.20 -12.42
C PRO A 12 -6.05 1.38 -12.66
N PRO A 13 -6.35 2.31 -13.58
CA PRO A 13 -5.47 3.45 -13.92
C PRO A 13 -5.17 4.38 -12.75
N HIS A 14 -5.96 4.30 -11.68
CA HIS A 14 -5.78 5.09 -10.46
C HIS A 14 -4.75 4.52 -9.48
N TYR A 15 -4.09 3.41 -9.80
CA TYR A 15 -3.02 2.83 -8.98
C TYR A 15 -1.64 2.86 -9.65
N VAL A 16 -1.60 2.99 -10.97
CA VAL A 16 -0.37 3.03 -11.74
C VAL A 16 0.12 4.48 -11.80
N ASN A 17 0.85 4.92 -10.76
CA ASN A 17 1.69 6.10 -10.97
C ASN A 17 2.73 5.70 -12.02
N SER A 18 2.63 6.24 -13.24
CA SER A 18 3.52 5.93 -14.36
C SER A 18 5.00 6.21 -14.10
N LYS A 19 5.33 6.82 -12.95
CA LYS A 19 6.70 7.00 -12.44
C LYS A 19 7.22 5.81 -11.62
N LYS A 20 6.36 4.91 -11.14
CA LYS A 20 6.74 3.76 -10.32
C LYS A 20 6.98 2.55 -11.23
N LYS A 21 8.16 1.93 -11.08
CA LYS A 21 8.57 0.74 -11.85
C LYS A 21 8.00 -0.58 -11.30
N VAL A 22 7.47 -0.55 -10.09
CA VAL A 22 6.98 -1.73 -9.36
C VAL A 22 5.63 -1.36 -8.75
N GLU A 23 4.65 -2.23 -8.95
CA GLU A 23 3.30 -2.05 -8.42
C GLU A 23 3.29 -2.05 -6.90
N THR A 24 2.36 -1.31 -6.31
CA THR A 24 2.24 -1.23 -4.85
C THR A 24 1.94 -2.60 -4.24
N ILE A 25 1.14 -3.44 -4.92
CA ILE A 25 0.78 -4.77 -4.43
C ILE A 25 2.01 -5.67 -4.28
N ASP A 26 2.88 -5.72 -5.31
CA ASP A 26 4.09 -6.55 -5.32
C ASP A 26 5.04 -6.17 -4.17
N LYS A 27 5.25 -4.86 -3.94
CA LYS A 27 6.07 -4.38 -2.82
C LYS A 27 5.50 -4.79 -1.46
N ILE A 28 4.17 -4.76 -1.33
CA ILE A 28 3.52 -5.08 -0.07
C ILE A 28 3.63 -6.59 0.18
N GLU A 29 3.27 -7.42 -0.81
CA GLU A 29 3.35 -8.88 -0.70
C GLU A 29 4.78 -9.34 -0.37
N ASP A 30 5.78 -8.79 -1.06
CA ASP A 30 7.19 -9.09 -0.80
C ASP A 30 7.61 -8.71 0.63
N ALA A 31 7.11 -7.61 1.16
CA ALA A 31 7.47 -7.14 2.50
C ALA A 31 6.75 -7.91 3.63
N VAL A 32 5.48 -8.28 3.45
CA VAL A 32 4.65 -8.87 4.53
C VAL A 32 4.75 -10.38 4.63
N GLN A 33 5.28 -11.07 3.61
CA GLN A 33 5.40 -12.54 3.59
C GLN A 33 6.24 -13.10 4.77
N PHE A 34 7.07 -12.25 5.38
CA PHE A 34 7.93 -12.61 6.52
C PHE A 34 7.28 -12.35 7.88
N ALA A 35 6.05 -11.81 7.91
CA ALA A 35 5.36 -11.57 9.16
C ALA A 35 5.01 -12.90 9.87
N PRO A 36 5.13 -12.97 11.20
CA PRO A 36 4.91 -14.20 11.95
C PRO A 36 3.43 -14.63 11.99
N ASP A 37 2.50 -13.70 11.79
CA ASP A 37 1.07 -13.96 11.70
C ASP A 37 0.34 -12.93 10.82
N ALA A 38 -0.91 -13.26 10.48
CA ALA A 38 -1.73 -12.46 9.58
C ALA A 38 -2.12 -11.08 10.15
N VAL A 39 -2.16 -10.91 11.48
CA VAL A 39 -2.47 -9.63 12.12
C VAL A 39 -1.27 -8.69 11.99
N LEU A 40 -0.06 -9.16 12.35
CA LEU A 40 1.16 -8.37 12.22
C LEU A 40 1.44 -8.02 10.75
N GLY A 41 1.32 -8.99 9.84
CA GLY A 41 1.46 -8.77 8.41
C GLY A 41 0.40 -7.82 7.85
N GLY A 42 -0.85 -7.93 8.32
CA GLY A 42 -1.94 -7.03 7.94
C GLY A 42 -1.71 -5.58 8.39
N LEU A 43 -1.10 -5.35 9.56
CA LEU A 43 -0.72 -4.01 10.00
C LEU A 43 0.42 -3.45 9.13
N GLN A 44 1.46 -4.24 8.87
CA GLN A 44 2.56 -3.87 7.98
C GLN A 44 2.07 -3.53 6.56
N TRP A 45 1.15 -4.32 6.01
CA TRP A 45 0.50 -4.08 4.73
C TRP A 45 -0.07 -2.66 4.64
N GLN A 46 -0.83 -2.26 5.67
CA GLN A 46 -1.51 -0.97 5.68
C GLN A 46 -0.50 0.18 5.76
N ILE A 47 0.55 0.04 6.57
CA ILE A 47 1.63 1.02 6.69
C ILE A 47 2.25 1.27 5.31
N ILE A 48 2.72 0.20 4.64
CA ILE A 48 3.36 0.31 3.31
C ILE A 48 2.39 0.91 2.29
N LYS A 49 1.11 0.47 2.27
CA LYS A 49 0.09 1.01 1.36
C LYS A 49 -0.11 2.53 1.50
N TYR A 50 -0.07 3.07 2.73
CA TYR A 50 -0.25 4.50 2.94
C TYR A 50 1.03 5.29 2.66
N ILE A 51 2.19 4.74 3.00
CA ILE A 51 3.48 5.38 2.70
C ILE A 51 3.76 5.40 1.19
N ASP A 52 3.60 4.27 0.49
CA ASP A 52 3.87 4.18 -0.94
C ASP A 52 2.95 5.12 -1.73
N ARG A 53 1.65 5.20 -1.38
CA ARG A 53 0.67 6.04 -2.08
C ARG A 53 0.59 7.48 -1.60
N MET A 54 1.40 7.87 -0.61
CA MET A 54 1.32 9.19 0.04
C MET A 54 1.39 10.36 -0.96
N TRP A 55 2.19 10.21 -2.01
CA TRP A 55 2.42 11.25 -3.03
C TRP A 55 1.49 11.14 -4.23
N ASP A 56 0.65 10.11 -4.28
CA ASP A 56 -0.29 9.87 -5.37
C ASP A 56 -1.67 10.53 -5.10
N LYS A 57 -1.85 11.14 -3.92
CA LYS A 57 -3.12 11.71 -3.44
C LYS A 57 -2.98 13.17 -3.00
N GLU A 58 -4.12 13.84 -2.85
CA GLU A 58 -4.21 15.27 -2.56
C GLU A 58 -3.71 15.66 -1.15
N ASP A 59 -3.74 14.75 -0.16
CA ASP A 59 -3.32 15.05 1.22
C ASP A 59 -2.30 14.01 1.76
N PRO A 60 -1.00 14.25 1.52
CA PRO A 60 0.10 13.44 2.06
C PRO A 60 0.08 13.32 3.58
N LYS A 61 -0.32 14.38 4.29
CA LYS A 61 -0.36 14.40 5.76
C LYS A 61 -1.39 13.41 6.29
N LYS A 62 -2.55 13.32 5.65
CA LYS A 62 -3.59 12.36 6.01
C LYS A 62 -3.13 10.91 5.85
N ASP A 63 -2.41 10.59 4.79
CA ASP A 63 -1.88 9.24 4.61
C ASP A 63 -0.70 8.96 5.57
N ALA A 64 0.13 9.95 5.89
CA ALA A 64 1.14 9.81 6.95
C ALA A 64 0.51 9.53 8.33
N MET A 65 -0.58 10.23 8.68
CA MET A 65 -1.30 9.99 9.93
C MET A 65 -1.94 8.60 9.98
N LYS A 66 -2.48 8.09 8.87
CA LYS A 66 -2.98 6.71 8.81
C LYS A 66 -1.86 5.69 8.98
N ALA A 67 -0.73 5.88 8.28
CA ALA A 67 0.43 5.00 8.44
C ALA A 67 0.88 4.96 9.90
N LYS A 68 0.97 6.13 10.57
CA LYS A 68 1.28 6.22 11.99
C LYS A 68 0.30 5.41 12.85
N TRP A 69 -1.00 5.53 12.61
CA TRP A 69 -2.03 4.81 13.38
C TRP A 69 -1.89 3.27 13.30
N TYR A 70 -1.54 2.74 12.11
CA TYR A 70 -1.27 1.30 11.97
C TYR A 70 0.07 0.89 12.60
N LEU A 71 1.07 1.76 12.51
CA LEU A 71 2.38 1.53 13.13
C LEU A 71 2.30 1.50 14.66
N ASP A 72 1.55 2.43 15.27
CA ASP A 72 1.34 2.45 16.73
C ASP A 72 0.74 1.09 17.19
N ARG A 73 -0.28 0.59 16.48
CA ARG A 73 -0.88 -0.72 16.77
C ARG A 73 0.06 -1.89 16.55
N LEU A 74 0.94 -1.80 15.55
CA LEU A 74 1.93 -2.83 15.29
C LEU A 74 2.93 -2.91 16.45
N ILE A 75 3.40 -1.76 16.92
CA ILE A 75 4.30 -1.67 18.08
C ILE A 75 3.62 -2.24 19.33
N ASP A 76 2.35 -1.90 19.58
CA ASP A 76 1.58 -2.43 20.71
C ASP A 76 1.44 -3.97 20.68
N LYS A 77 1.43 -4.58 19.49
CA LYS A 77 1.30 -6.04 19.31
C LYS A 77 2.64 -6.78 19.34
N LEU A 78 3.74 -6.08 19.13
CA LEU A 78 5.10 -6.62 19.27
C LEU A 78 5.62 -6.55 20.72
N SER A 79 4.90 -5.82 21.58
CA SER A 79 5.23 -5.62 22.99
C SER A 79 4.70 -6.73 23.89
#